data_AF-A0A2H9LHY5-F1
#
_entry.id   AF-A0A2H9LHY5-F1
#
_cell.length_a   1.000
_cell.length_b   1.000
_cell.length_c   1.000
_cell.angle_alpha   90.00
_cell.angle_beta   90.00
_cell.angle_gamma   90.00
#
_symmetry.space_group_name_H-M   'P 1'
#
loop_
_entity.id
_entity.type
_entity.pdbx_description
1 polymer ?
#
loop_
_entity_poly.entity_id
_entity_poly.type
_entity_poly.pdbx_seq_one_letter_code
_entity_poly.pdbx_strand_id
1 'polypeptide(L)'
;MSSLIGIDSRIFIRDKQKKDGTSGHFESVIGIGIKTRDYALFDSKYQEAIKYAFSEAKTQLDPDYRYYSTHDLSNFQEKEKIIECFFSKINEYIEKVHIFYTLFSKKYLKDGGIKVYGRYAKKNHLKLSKPTMTVYELISKHLVQCFPIICAWRLTPYFEQDNILFQLDAYEGNICEAQEEFEKEGYQKQVYPNGDCANPLISTADLFLEYLDNRFKKKDKLLLFENFREVLPELGEKVLVYPFLDKHLKKITPIDVDNMDVFSSIKHPVFWFFKGNEMIDSDTITKSSSFRNLIDYASNLNAVVKKFDKADIKVFRKGDYGVYLNEQAKQIIQSYILIGKKFKLINFKRCVPEEYLDLLKKERKL
;
A
#
# COMPACT_ATOMS: atom_id res chain seq x y z
N MET A 1 -2.57 12.20 -22.07
CA MET A 1 -2.43 10.94 -21.31
C MET A 1 -2.62 11.29 -19.84
N SER A 2 -3.51 10.59 -19.13
CA SER A 2 -3.68 10.77 -17.69
C SER A 2 -2.39 10.38 -16.97
N SER A 3 -1.91 11.21 -16.05
CA SER A 3 -0.81 10.82 -15.15
C SER A 3 -1.30 9.76 -14.16
N LEU A 4 -0.38 8.97 -13.62
CA LEU A 4 -0.70 7.99 -12.57
C LEU A 4 0.13 8.28 -11.32
N ILE A 5 -0.47 8.07 -10.15
CA ILE A 5 0.22 8.13 -8.86
C ILE A 5 -0.04 6.84 -8.09
N GLY A 6 1.01 6.07 -7.82
CA GLY A 6 0.96 4.94 -6.88
C GLY A 6 1.25 5.44 -5.47
N ILE A 7 0.39 5.12 -4.51
CA ILE A 7 0.52 5.55 -3.12
C ILE A 7 0.61 4.35 -2.19
N ASP A 8 1.63 4.37 -1.34
CA ASP A 8 1.79 3.49 -0.19
C ASP A 8 2.11 4.28 1.09
N SER A 9 1.97 3.65 2.25
CA SER A 9 2.24 4.27 3.54
C SER A 9 2.63 3.27 4.61
N ARG A 10 3.40 3.73 5.59
CA ARG A 10 3.75 2.92 6.77
C ARG A 10 3.95 3.77 8.00
N ILE A 11 3.97 3.09 9.15
CA ILE A 11 4.37 3.69 10.42
C ILE A 11 5.87 4.03 10.40
N PHE A 12 6.22 5.20 10.92
CA PHE A 12 7.59 5.66 11.12
C PHE A 12 7.84 5.85 12.60
N ILE A 13 8.80 5.10 13.13
CA ILE A 13 9.14 5.08 14.55
C ILE A 13 10.59 5.52 14.75
N ARG A 14 10.81 6.39 15.74
CA ARG A 14 12.14 6.76 16.23
C ARG A 14 12.15 6.74 17.75
N ASP A 15 12.99 5.86 18.30
CA ASP A 15 13.33 5.86 19.71
C ASP A 15 14.70 6.49 19.90
N LYS A 16 14.81 7.43 20.85
CA LYS A 16 16.07 8.09 21.18
C LYS A 16 16.27 8.07 22.68
N GLN A 17 17.38 7.49 23.14
CA GLN A 17 17.83 7.71 24.50
C GLN A 17 18.36 9.14 24.63
N LYS A 18 17.82 9.89 25.60
CA LYS A 18 18.27 11.22 25.94
C LYS A 18 19.47 11.13 26.89
N LYS A 19 20.21 12.24 27.00
CA LYS A 19 21.40 12.35 27.87
C LYS A 19 21.10 12.14 29.36
N ASP A 20 19.86 12.35 29.77
CA ASP A 20 19.38 12.14 31.15
C ASP A 20 18.96 10.68 31.43
N GLY A 21 19.17 9.77 30.49
CA GLY A 21 18.77 8.37 30.59
C GLY A 21 17.30 8.10 30.26
N THR A 22 16.49 9.14 29.98
CA THR A 22 15.09 8.95 29.57
C THR A 22 14.99 8.55 28.10
N SER A 23 14.01 7.74 27.74
CA SER A 23 13.69 7.44 26.34
C SER A 23 12.69 8.46 25.79
N GLY A 24 12.96 8.96 24.58
CA GLY A 24 12.00 9.66 23.75
C GLY A 24 11.46 8.71 22.69
N HIS A 25 10.14 8.64 22.56
CA HIS A 25 9.45 7.89 21.52
C HIS A 25 8.75 8.86 20.57
N PHE A 26 8.97 8.69 19.28
CA PHE A 26 8.31 9.44 18.21
C PHE A 26 7.67 8.46 17.23
N GLU A 27 6.39 8.71 16.93
CA GLU A 27 5.61 7.96 15.98
C GLU A 27 4.92 8.91 15.00
N SER A 28 4.94 8.54 13.73
CA SER A 28 4.30 9.23 12.62
C SER A 28 3.80 8.20 11.62
N VAL A 29 2.86 8.58 10.76
CA VAL A 29 2.60 7.83 9.52
C VAL A 29 3.26 8.59 8.39
N ILE A 30 4.07 7.89 7.59
CA ILE A 30 4.65 8.44 6.35
C ILE A 30 3.95 7.77 5.17
N GLY A 31 3.55 8.58 4.20
CA GLY A 31 3.02 8.14 2.92
C GLY A 31 3.92 8.61 1.79
N ILE A 32 3.97 7.84 0.72
CA ILE A 32 4.70 8.19 -0.50
C ILE A 32 3.80 7.99 -1.70
N GLY A 33 3.73 9.00 -2.56
CA GLY A 33 3.11 8.95 -3.87
C GLY A 33 4.17 9.06 -4.98
N ILE A 34 4.28 8.03 -5.82
CA ILE A 34 5.17 8.03 -6.99
C ILE A 34 4.37 8.39 -8.23
N LYS A 35 4.68 9.53 -8.84
CA LYS A 35 4.01 10.02 -10.06
C LYS A 35 4.81 9.64 -11.31
N THR A 36 4.11 9.11 -12.32
CA THR A 36 4.64 8.92 -13.68
C THR A 36 3.67 9.45 -14.74
N ARG A 37 4.22 9.81 -15.90
CA ARG A 37 3.46 10.18 -17.11
C ARG A 37 3.22 9.01 -18.06
N ASP A 38 4.10 8.02 -18.02
CA ASP A 38 4.05 6.84 -18.88
C ASP A 38 4.17 5.58 -18.02
N TYR A 39 3.01 5.01 -17.67
CA TYR A 39 2.96 3.81 -16.85
C TYR A 39 3.54 2.58 -17.56
N ALA A 40 3.35 2.44 -18.87
CA ALA A 40 3.82 1.28 -19.60
C ALA A 40 5.36 1.27 -19.67
N LEU A 41 5.96 2.43 -19.95
CA LEU A 41 7.41 2.59 -19.88
C LEU A 41 7.92 2.38 -18.45
N PHE A 42 7.24 2.96 -17.44
CA PHE A 42 7.62 2.79 -16.05
C PHE A 42 7.62 1.31 -15.63
N ASP A 43 6.58 0.56 -15.96
CA ASP A 43 6.45 -0.88 -15.65
C ASP A 43 7.59 -1.70 -16.28
N SER A 44 7.90 -1.45 -17.56
CA SER A 44 9.04 -2.10 -18.23
C SER A 44 10.37 -1.77 -17.53
N LYS A 45 10.58 -0.50 -17.18
CA LYS A 45 11.82 -0.03 -16.56
C LYS A 45 11.98 -0.42 -15.11
N TYR A 46 10.89 -0.68 -14.41
CA TYR A 46 10.90 -1.30 -13.09
C TYR A 46 11.61 -2.65 -13.14
N GLN A 47 11.25 -3.54 -14.08
CA GLN A 47 11.87 -4.86 -14.21
C GLN A 47 13.37 -4.77 -14.48
N GLU A 48 13.77 -3.88 -15.39
CA GLU A 48 15.17 -3.63 -15.71
C GLU A 48 15.94 -3.12 -14.48
N ALA A 49 15.35 -2.21 -13.72
CA ALA A 49 15.94 -1.65 -12.51
C ALA A 49 16.13 -2.71 -11.40
N ILE A 50 15.17 -3.61 -11.20
CA ILE A 50 15.29 -4.72 -10.25
C ILE A 50 16.39 -5.71 -10.69
N LYS A 51 16.40 -6.13 -11.95
CA LYS A 51 17.45 -7.02 -12.48
C LYS A 51 18.84 -6.42 -12.31
N TYR A 52 18.98 -5.13 -12.62
CA TYR A 52 20.21 -4.39 -12.38
C TYR A 52 20.58 -4.39 -10.90
N ALA A 53 19.63 -4.10 -10.01
CA ALA A 53 19.87 -4.03 -8.58
C ALA A 53 20.38 -5.34 -7.97
N PHE A 54 19.78 -6.48 -8.35
CA PHE A 54 20.22 -7.81 -7.90
C PHE A 54 21.63 -8.15 -8.44
N SER A 55 21.88 -7.86 -9.72
CA SER A 55 23.21 -8.02 -10.34
C SER A 55 24.29 -7.20 -9.63
N GLU A 56 24.04 -5.91 -9.37
CA GLU A 56 24.99 -5.02 -8.69
C GLU A 56 25.21 -5.38 -7.22
N ALA A 57 24.15 -5.84 -6.55
CA ALA A 57 24.24 -6.36 -5.20
C ALA A 57 25.08 -7.64 -5.11
N LYS A 58 25.36 -8.31 -6.24
CA LYS A 58 26.03 -9.60 -6.34
C LYS A 58 25.30 -10.69 -5.56
N THR A 59 23.96 -10.63 -5.58
CA THR A 59 23.13 -11.70 -5.02
C THR A 59 23.38 -12.97 -5.82
N GLN A 60 23.44 -14.12 -5.14
CA GLN A 60 23.51 -15.43 -5.81
C GLN A 60 22.14 -15.86 -6.39
N LEU A 61 21.10 -15.09 -6.08
CA LEU A 61 19.72 -15.33 -6.49
C LEU A 61 19.33 -14.36 -7.60
N ASP A 62 18.65 -14.90 -8.60
CA ASP A 62 17.98 -14.13 -9.64
C ASP A 62 16.67 -13.55 -9.07
N PRO A 63 16.19 -12.41 -9.60
CA PRO A 63 14.88 -11.90 -9.23
C PRO A 63 13.76 -12.76 -9.84
N ASP A 64 12.98 -13.40 -8.99
CA ASP A 64 11.90 -14.34 -9.34
C ASP A 64 10.50 -13.73 -9.34
N TYR A 65 10.35 -12.45 -8.96
CA TYR A 65 9.06 -11.76 -8.97
C TYR A 65 9.07 -10.55 -9.91
N ARG A 66 7.88 -10.24 -10.43
CA ARG A 66 7.63 -9.03 -11.22
C ARG A 66 7.81 -7.79 -10.35
N TYR A 67 7.08 -7.64 -9.25
CA TYR A 67 7.24 -6.49 -8.35
C TYR A 67 7.70 -6.96 -6.99
N TYR A 68 8.52 -6.17 -6.29
CA TYR A 68 9.10 -6.51 -4.99
C TYR A 68 8.62 -5.55 -3.91
N SER A 69 8.19 -6.10 -2.78
CA SER A 69 8.01 -5.31 -1.56
C SER A 69 9.28 -5.29 -0.71
N THR A 70 9.31 -4.39 0.26
CA THR A 70 10.33 -4.34 1.32
C THR A 70 10.34 -5.62 2.15
N HIS A 71 9.20 -6.30 2.27
CA HIS A 71 9.08 -7.61 2.92
C HIS A 71 9.75 -8.71 2.09
N ASP A 72 9.54 -8.74 0.77
CA ASP A 72 10.21 -9.70 -0.12
C ASP A 72 11.74 -9.59 -0.01
N LEU A 73 12.25 -8.36 0.14
CA LEU A 73 13.68 -8.09 0.28
C LEU A 73 14.23 -8.29 1.69
N SER A 74 13.40 -8.59 2.70
CA SER A 74 13.83 -8.65 4.11
C SER A 74 14.85 -9.76 4.41
N ASN A 75 14.88 -10.82 3.61
CA ASN A 75 15.79 -11.95 3.78
C ASN A 75 17.14 -11.76 3.06
N PHE A 76 17.32 -10.68 2.31
CA PHE A 76 18.56 -10.40 1.58
C PHE A 76 19.49 -9.56 2.44
N GLN A 77 20.73 -10.02 2.65
CA GLN A 77 21.73 -9.27 3.42
C GLN A 77 22.04 -7.93 2.77
N GLU A 78 21.97 -7.87 1.44
CA GLU A 78 22.24 -6.70 0.61
C GLU A 78 21.00 -5.84 0.36
N LYS A 79 19.90 -6.01 1.12
CA LYS A 79 18.63 -5.26 0.95
C LYS A 79 18.83 -3.77 0.69
N GLU A 80 19.61 -3.09 1.53
CA GLU A 80 19.85 -1.65 1.38
C GLU A 80 20.51 -1.30 0.03
N LYS A 81 21.48 -2.12 -0.39
CA LYS A 81 22.20 -1.94 -1.65
C LYS A 81 21.29 -2.22 -2.85
N ILE A 82 20.44 -3.26 -2.77
CA ILE A 82 19.43 -3.55 -3.80
C ILE A 82 18.51 -2.34 -3.97
N ILE A 83 17.98 -1.80 -2.88
CA ILE A 83 17.09 -0.63 -2.92
C ILE A 83 17.81 0.61 -3.47
N GLU A 84 19.05 0.87 -3.03
CA GLU A 84 19.88 1.97 -3.56
C GLU A 84 20.14 1.85 -5.07
N CYS A 85 20.53 0.66 -5.54
CA CYS A 85 20.76 0.40 -6.96
C CYS A 85 19.47 0.50 -7.79
N PHE A 86 18.34 0.02 -7.26
CA PHE A 86 17.03 0.16 -7.89
C PHE A 86 16.69 1.65 -8.10
N PHE A 87 16.81 2.48 -7.06
CA PHE A 87 16.53 3.92 -7.17
C PHE A 87 17.48 4.66 -8.11
N SER A 88 18.75 4.23 -8.20
CA SER A 88 19.70 4.79 -9.16
C SER A 88 19.26 4.64 -10.62
N LYS A 89 18.38 3.67 -10.94
CA LYS A 89 17.87 3.41 -12.29
C LYS A 89 16.45 3.91 -12.49
N ILE A 90 15.53 3.61 -11.58
CA ILE A 90 14.11 3.94 -11.79
C ILE A 90 13.83 5.44 -11.68
N ASN A 91 14.67 6.21 -10.98
CA ASN A 91 14.47 7.64 -10.76
C ASN A 91 14.27 8.43 -12.06
N GLU A 92 14.94 8.08 -13.16
CA GLU A 92 14.78 8.77 -14.45
C GLU A 92 13.31 8.77 -14.92
N TYR A 93 12.57 7.71 -14.61
CA TYR A 93 11.18 7.49 -15.01
C TYR A 93 10.16 7.99 -13.99
N ILE A 94 10.62 8.50 -12.84
CA ILE A 94 9.78 9.16 -11.84
C ILE A 94 9.67 10.65 -12.19
N GLU A 95 8.44 11.14 -12.36
CA GLU A 95 8.18 12.56 -12.59
C GLU A 95 8.28 13.35 -11.27
N LYS A 96 7.57 12.88 -10.24
CA LYS A 96 7.53 13.48 -8.90
C LYS A 96 7.43 12.41 -7.82
N VAL A 97 8.01 12.70 -6.67
CA VAL A 97 7.85 11.95 -5.43
C VAL A 97 7.11 12.85 -4.44
N HIS A 98 5.89 12.48 -4.10
CA HIS A 98 5.07 13.16 -3.11
C HIS A 98 5.27 12.49 -1.76
N ILE A 99 5.82 13.19 -0.77
CA ILE A 99 6.08 12.66 0.56
C ILE A 99 5.09 13.29 1.55
N PHE A 100 4.40 12.45 2.29
CA PHE A 100 3.42 12.83 3.29
C PHE A 100 3.90 12.38 4.66
N TYR A 101 3.68 13.18 5.70
CA TYR A 101 3.95 12.72 7.06
C TYR A 101 3.06 13.42 8.08
N THR A 102 2.77 12.74 9.19
CA THR A 102 2.01 13.33 10.30
C THR A 102 2.94 13.96 11.34
N LEU A 103 2.60 15.16 11.78
CA LEU A 103 3.32 15.85 12.85
C LEU A 103 2.33 16.67 13.68
N PHE A 104 1.86 16.09 14.78
CA PHE A 104 0.89 16.71 15.67
C PHE A 104 1.56 17.22 16.94
N SER A 105 1.21 18.44 17.36
CA SER A 105 1.80 19.05 18.54
C SER A 105 1.06 18.63 19.81
N LYS A 106 1.81 18.12 20.79
CA LYS A 106 1.30 17.77 22.12
C LYS A 106 0.62 18.96 22.82
N LYS A 107 0.99 20.20 22.50
CA LYS A 107 0.46 21.42 23.12
C LYS A 107 -1.01 21.70 22.78
N TYR A 108 -1.48 21.29 21.60
CA TYR A 108 -2.86 21.56 21.15
C TYR A 108 -3.85 20.47 21.56
N LEU A 109 -3.33 19.36 22.09
CA LEU A 109 -4.10 18.24 22.61
C LEU A 109 -4.28 18.45 24.11
N LYS A 110 -5.07 19.45 24.50
CA LYS A 110 -5.19 19.98 25.87
C LYS A 110 -5.48 18.91 26.96
N ASP A 111 -6.03 17.76 26.56
CA ASP A 111 -6.33 16.62 27.44
C ASP A 111 -5.70 15.30 26.93
N GLY A 112 -4.63 15.37 26.13
CA GLY A 112 -3.90 14.20 25.63
C GLY A 112 -4.60 13.39 24.53
N GLY A 113 -5.76 13.84 24.03
CA GLY A 113 -6.51 13.11 23.01
C GLY A 113 -7.38 13.98 22.11
N ILE A 114 -8.06 13.30 21.19
CA ILE A 114 -8.93 13.83 20.16
C ILE A 114 -10.34 13.27 20.35
N LYS A 115 -11.36 14.08 20.04
CA LYS A 115 -12.76 13.62 19.95
C LYS A 115 -12.99 13.04 18.57
N VAL A 116 -13.34 11.77 18.50
CA VAL A 116 -13.68 11.07 17.25
C VAL A 116 -15.16 10.70 17.23
N TYR A 117 -15.65 10.22 16.08
CA TYR A 117 -17.03 9.74 15.90
C TYR A 117 -18.11 10.81 16.12
N GLY A 118 -17.83 12.06 15.74
CA GLY A 118 -18.75 13.19 15.92
C GLY A 118 -20.10 13.00 15.23
N ARG A 119 -20.13 12.38 14.04
CA ARG A 119 -21.37 12.09 13.30
C ARG A 119 -22.18 11.00 14.00
N TYR A 120 -21.52 9.90 14.37
CA TYR A 120 -22.15 8.81 15.12
C TYR A 120 -22.72 9.31 16.46
N ALA A 121 -21.96 10.12 17.20
CA ALA A 121 -22.41 10.68 18.47
C ALA A 121 -23.64 11.58 18.28
N LYS A 122 -23.66 12.41 17.23
CA LYS A 122 -24.83 13.24 16.89
C LYS A 122 -26.05 12.39 16.56
N LYS A 123 -25.90 11.33 15.74
CA LYS A 123 -26.98 10.41 15.35
C LYS A 123 -27.59 9.67 16.54
N ASN A 124 -26.76 9.33 17.53
CA ASN A 124 -27.17 8.57 18.72
C ASN A 124 -27.37 9.44 19.97
N HIS A 125 -27.42 10.77 19.83
CA HIS A 125 -27.57 11.73 20.93
C HIS A 125 -26.55 11.55 22.08
N LEU A 126 -25.32 11.12 21.76
CA LEU A 126 -24.24 10.92 22.72
C LEU A 126 -23.44 12.21 22.94
N LYS A 127 -23.11 12.52 24.20
CA LYS A 127 -22.30 13.70 24.55
C LYS A 127 -20.81 13.36 24.58
N LEU A 128 -20.04 13.88 23.63
CA LEU A 128 -18.58 13.79 23.61
C LEU A 128 -17.93 14.85 24.51
N SER A 129 -18.05 14.67 25.83
CA SER A 129 -17.53 15.63 26.82
C SER A 129 -16.00 15.63 26.89
N LYS A 130 -15.35 14.47 26.73
CA LYS A 130 -13.89 14.28 26.78
C LYS A 130 -13.36 13.69 25.47
N PRO A 131 -12.04 13.77 25.19
CA PRO A 131 -11.43 12.98 24.12
C PRO A 131 -11.71 11.49 24.28
N THR A 132 -11.84 10.80 23.14
CA THR A 132 -12.15 9.36 23.08
C THR A 132 -11.03 8.54 22.46
N MET A 133 -10.00 9.19 21.91
CA MET A 133 -8.86 8.55 21.26
C MET A 133 -7.59 9.37 21.51
N THR A 134 -6.49 8.74 21.91
CA THR A 134 -5.18 9.42 21.99
C THR A 134 -4.60 9.67 20.60
N VAL A 135 -3.59 10.54 20.46
CA VAL A 135 -2.90 10.69 19.17
C VAL A 135 -2.16 9.43 18.75
N TYR A 136 -1.57 8.72 19.71
CA TYR A 136 -0.95 7.43 19.44
C TYR A 136 -1.96 6.45 18.84
N GLU A 137 -3.16 6.36 19.41
CA GLU A 137 -4.22 5.51 18.85
C GLU A 137 -4.73 6.00 17.50
N LEU A 138 -4.83 7.32 17.30
CA LEU A 138 -5.17 7.87 15.99
C LEU A 138 -4.15 7.43 14.94
N ILE A 139 -2.85 7.50 15.24
CA ILE A 139 -1.77 7.11 14.33
C ILE A 139 -1.78 5.59 14.10
N SER A 140 -1.63 4.81 15.17
CA SER A 140 -1.42 3.36 15.12
C SER A 140 -2.67 2.53 14.79
N LYS A 141 -3.88 3.03 15.05
CA LYS A 141 -5.12 2.27 14.82
C LYS A 141 -5.94 2.77 13.64
N HIS A 142 -5.80 4.04 13.27
CA HIS A 142 -6.62 4.63 12.20
C HIS A 142 -5.79 5.13 11.03
N LEU A 143 -4.92 6.12 11.25
CA LEU A 143 -4.21 6.77 10.15
C LEU A 143 -3.31 5.80 9.39
N VAL A 144 -2.63 4.87 10.06
CA VAL A 144 -1.83 3.85 9.36
C VAL A 144 -2.66 2.99 8.40
N GLN A 145 -3.95 2.78 8.71
CA GLN A 145 -4.85 1.97 7.91
C GLN A 145 -5.45 2.72 6.72
N CYS A 146 -5.75 4.02 6.87
CA CYS A 146 -6.41 4.83 5.84
C CYS A 146 -5.51 5.88 5.18
N PHE A 147 -4.20 5.87 5.46
CA PHE A 147 -3.31 6.92 4.96
C PHE A 147 -3.26 7.04 3.44
N PRO A 148 -3.32 5.96 2.63
CA PRO A 148 -3.24 6.08 1.17
C PRO A 148 -4.34 6.99 0.60
N ILE A 149 -5.58 6.85 1.07
CA ILE A 149 -6.70 7.70 0.63
C ILE A 149 -6.59 9.13 1.17
N ILE A 150 -6.07 9.32 2.38
CA ILE A 150 -5.80 10.66 2.94
C ILE A 150 -4.71 11.38 2.14
N CYS A 151 -3.66 10.67 1.72
CA CYS A 151 -2.60 11.21 0.87
C CYS A 151 -3.16 11.61 -0.51
N ALA A 152 -4.01 10.77 -1.10
CA ALA A 152 -4.69 11.07 -2.36
C ALA A 152 -5.56 12.34 -2.25
N TRP A 153 -6.38 12.44 -1.19
CA TRP A 153 -7.15 13.65 -0.87
C TRP A 153 -6.25 14.90 -0.79
N ARG A 154 -5.10 14.79 -0.12
CA ARG A 154 -4.21 15.94 0.05
C ARG A 154 -3.65 16.47 -1.28
N LEU A 155 -3.65 15.63 -2.31
CA LEU A 155 -3.17 15.96 -3.65
C LEU A 155 -4.24 16.56 -4.56
N THR A 156 -5.53 16.45 -4.26
CA THR A 156 -6.60 16.91 -5.16
C THR A 156 -6.49 18.41 -5.53
N PRO A 157 -6.03 19.34 -4.67
CA PRO A 157 -5.90 20.74 -5.07
C PRO A 157 -4.84 21.02 -6.15
N TYR A 158 -4.01 20.03 -6.50
CA TYR A 158 -2.89 20.18 -7.44
C TYR A 158 -3.12 19.48 -8.78
N PHE A 159 -4.25 18.80 -8.95
CA PHE A 159 -4.56 18.03 -10.15
C PHE A 159 -5.97 18.35 -10.65
N GLU A 160 -6.18 18.13 -11.94
CA GLU A 160 -7.52 18.11 -12.52
C GLU A 160 -8.04 16.66 -12.52
N GLN A 161 -9.33 16.51 -12.25
CA GLN A 161 -9.99 15.21 -12.06
C GLN A 161 -9.74 14.22 -13.21
N ASP A 162 -9.79 14.69 -14.46
CA ASP A 162 -9.66 13.85 -15.66
C ASP A 162 -8.20 13.54 -16.04
N ASN A 163 -7.25 14.18 -15.38
CA ASN A 163 -5.83 14.12 -15.73
C ASN A 163 -5.01 13.22 -14.80
N ILE A 164 -5.63 12.59 -13.81
CA ILE A 164 -4.96 11.80 -12.80
C ILE A 164 -5.74 10.52 -12.45
N LEU A 165 -5.02 9.40 -12.38
CA LEU A 165 -5.50 8.15 -11.80
C LEU A 165 -4.69 7.82 -10.55
N PHE A 166 -5.37 7.75 -9.41
CA PHE A 166 -4.76 7.32 -8.15
C PHE A 166 -4.78 5.79 -8.04
N GLN A 167 -3.61 5.19 -7.90
CA GLN A 167 -3.44 3.77 -7.60
C GLN A 167 -3.04 3.65 -6.13
N LEU A 168 -3.95 3.17 -5.30
CA LEU A 168 -3.78 3.15 -3.86
C LEU A 168 -3.51 1.71 -3.41
N ASP A 169 -2.56 1.53 -2.50
CA ASP A 169 -2.51 0.27 -1.77
C ASP A 169 -3.82 0.05 -1.00
N ALA A 170 -4.14 -1.20 -0.69
CA ALA A 170 -5.33 -1.50 0.10
C ALA A 170 -5.27 -0.78 1.44
N TYR A 171 -6.35 -0.08 1.74
CA TYR A 171 -6.53 0.67 2.96
C TYR A 171 -7.80 0.22 3.67
N GLU A 172 -7.96 0.56 4.93
CA GLU A 172 -9.15 0.26 5.71
C GLU A 172 -9.38 1.32 6.80
N GLY A 173 -10.37 1.09 7.65
CA GLY A 173 -10.69 1.97 8.77
C GLY A 173 -12.04 2.66 8.61
N ASN A 174 -12.32 3.56 9.55
CA ASN A 174 -13.59 4.23 9.66
C ASN A 174 -13.69 5.48 8.78
N ILE A 175 -14.90 5.85 8.39
CA ILE A 175 -15.15 7.04 7.56
C ILE A 175 -14.53 8.30 8.18
N CYS A 176 -13.88 9.13 7.36
CA CYS A 176 -13.33 10.44 7.71
C CYS A 176 -13.68 11.48 6.62
N GLU A 177 -13.66 12.78 6.94
CA GLU A 177 -14.09 13.82 5.98
C GLU A 177 -13.18 13.87 4.73
N ALA A 178 -11.87 13.62 4.88
CA ALA A 178 -10.93 13.62 3.76
C ALA A 178 -11.30 12.57 2.69
N GLN A 179 -11.70 11.37 3.13
CA GLN A 179 -12.13 10.31 2.22
C GLN A 179 -13.45 10.67 1.51
N GLU A 180 -14.43 11.22 2.24
CA GLU A 180 -15.69 11.65 1.64
C GLU A 180 -15.51 12.80 0.64
N GLU A 181 -14.65 13.77 0.96
CA GLU A 181 -14.32 14.87 0.05
C GLU A 181 -13.67 14.35 -1.24
N PHE A 182 -12.68 13.46 -1.12
CA PHE A 182 -12.05 12.84 -2.29
C PHE A 182 -13.08 12.11 -3.18
N GLU A 183 -13.98 11.35 -2.59
CA GLU A 183 -15.01 10.61 -3.33
C GLU A 183 -16.05 11.53 -3.97
N LYS A 184 -16.44 12.59 -3.26
CA LYS A 184 -17.38 13.59 -3.78
C LYS A 184 -16.80 14.38 -4.96
N GLU A 185 -15.50 14.63 -4.94
CA GLU A 185 -14.78 15.29 -6.05
C GLU A 185 -14.67 14.39 -7.29
N GLY A 186 -14.95 13.09 -7.18
CA GLY A 186 -15.08 12.19 -8.32
C GLY A 186 -13.75 11.79 -8.98
N TYR A 187 -12.62 11.97 -8.31
CA TYR A 187 -11.32 11.53 -8.80
C TYR A 187 -11.29 10.04 -9.11
N GLN A 188 -10.62 9.67 -10.21
CA GLN A 188 -10.43 8.28 -10.55
C GLN A 188 -9.45 7.63 -9.57
N LYS A 189 -9.89 6.51 -8.96
CA LYS A 189 -9.03 5.68 -8.10
C LYS A 189 -9.16 4.20 -8.44
N GLN A 190 -8.07 3.48 -8.20
CA GLN A 190 -8.00 2.02 -8.22
C GLN A 190 -7.32 1.55 -6.94
N VAL A 191 -7.97 0.64 -6.22
CA VAL A 191 -7.39 0.01 -5.03
C VAL A 191 -6.72 -1.31 -5.44
N TYR A 192 -5.48 -1.49 -5.02
CA TYR A 192 -4.67 -2.68 -5.26
C TYR A 192 -4.45 -3.42 -3.94
N PRO A 193 -5.16 -4.52 -3.67
CA PRO A 193 -4.80 -5.42 -2.58
C PRO A 193 -3.41 -6.01 -2.79
N ASN A 194 -2.54 -5.90 -1.79
CA ASN A 194 -1.11 -6.22 -1.90
C ASN A 194 -0.44 -5.40 -3.01
N GLY A 195 -0.72 -4.09 -3.05
CA GLY A 195 -0.26 -3.19 -4.11
C GLY A 195 1.27 -3.09 -4.15
N ASP A 196 1.92 -3.19 -2.99
CA ASP A 196 3.36 -3.32 -2.81
C ASP A 196 3.99 -4.48 -3.61
N CYS A 197 3.21 -5.54 -3.88
CA CYS A 197 3.62 -6.72 -4.65
C CYS A 197 2.90 -6.85 -6.01
N ALA A 198 1.89 -6.01 -6.30
CA ALA A 198 1.01 -6.15 -7.46
C ALA A 198 1.04 -4.96 -8.43
N ASN A 199 1.67 -3.85 -8.05
CA ASN A 199 1.74 -2.64 -8.86
C ASN A 199 3.13 -2.00 -8.76
N PRO A 200 3.77 -1.62 -9.90
CA PRO A 200 5.13 -1.11 -9.89
C PRO A 200 5.25 0.26 -9.21
N LEU A 201 4.23 1.12 -9.26
CA LEU A 201 4.27 2.43 -8.61
C LEU A 201 4.10 2.32 -7.09
N ILE A 202 3.17 1.48 -6.63
CA ILE A 202 2.95 1.22 -5.20
C ILE A 202 4.15 0.48 -4.62
N SER A 203 4.67 -0.55 -5.30
CA SER A 203 5.93 -1.21 -4.96
C SER A 203 7.10 -0.22 -4.87
N THR A 204 7.22 0.69 -5.83
CA THR A 204 8.27 1.74 -5.77
C THR A 204 8.06 2.65 -4.56
N ALA A 205 6.82 2.98 -4.19
CA ALA A 205 6.51 3.76 -3.00
C ALA A 205 6.93 3.02 -1.71
N ASP A 206 6.63 1.73 -1.58
CA ASP A 206 7.03 0.88 -0.45
C ASP A 206 8.56 0.83 -0.31
N LEU A 207 9.27 0.49 -1.40
CA LEU A 207 10.74 0.47 -1.43
C LEU A 207 11.32 1.86 -1.09
N PHE A 208 10.66 2.94 -1.49
CA PHE A 208 11.10 4.29 -1.17
C PHE A 208 10.91 4.59 0.31
N LEU A 209 9.81 4.14 0.94
CA LEU A 209 9.60 4.33 2.38
C LEU A 209 10.77 3.74 3.17
N GLU A 210 11.30 2.58 2.75
CA GLU A 210 12.52 1.97 3.30
C GLU A 210 13.78 2.76 2.99
N TYR A 211 13.96 3.16 1.74
CA TYR A 211 15.08 3.99 1.33
C TYR A 211 15.17 5.28 2.16
N LEU A 212 14.06 6.01 2.26
CA LEU A 212 13.92 7.24 3.01
C LEU A 212 14.25 7.05 4.50
N ASP A 213 13.70 6.00 5.11
CA ASP A 213 13.94 5.69 6.52
C ASP A 213 15.42 5.46 6.81
N ASN A 214 16.10 4.68 5.96
CA ASN A 214 17.52 4.41 6.05
C ASN A 214 18.34 5.69 5.86
N ARG A 215 17.95 6.58 4.95
CA ARG A 215 18.63 7.87 4.74
C ARG A 215 18.50 8.80 5.94
N PHE A 216 17.33 8.89 6.56
CA PHE A 216 17.15 9.64 7.81
C PHE A 216 18.00 9.07 8.94
N LYS A 217 18.07 7.74 9.08
CA LYS A 217 18.92 7.06 10.07
C LYS A 217 20.41 7.35 9.83
N LYS A 218 20.91 7.10 8.61
CA LYS A 218 22.32 7.29 8.23
C LYS A 218 22.80 8.73 8.44
N LYS A 219 21.92 9.73 8.27
CA LYS A 219 22.26 11.16 8.44
C LYS A 219 21.93 11.73 9.83
N ASP A 220 21.40 10.93 10.75
CA ASP A 220 20.88 11.36 12.06
C ASP A 220 19.97 12.60 11.95
N LYS A 221 19.00 12.54 11.02
CA LYS A 221 18.05 13.64 10.77
C LYS A 221 16.68 13.31 11.36
N LEU A 222 16.01 14.37 11.84
CA LEU A 222 14.62 14.29 12.31
C LEU A 222 13.64 14.37 11.15
N LEU A 223 12.43 13.83 11.32
CA LEU A 223 11.36 13.91 10.34
C LEU A 223 10.74 15.32 10.30
N LEU A 224 11.46 16.26 9.67
CA LEU A 224 11.09 17.66 9.50
C LEU A 224 11.18 18.04 8.02
N PHE A 225 10.38 19.02 7.61
CA PHE A 225 10.22 19.43 6.22
C PHE A 225 11.56 19.80 5.56
N GLU A 226 12.38 20.56 6.27
CA GLU A 226 13.70 21.03 5.84
C GLU A 226 14.71 19.90 5.60
N ASN A 227 14.55 18.75 6.28
CA ASN A 227 15.53 17.66 6.22
C ASN A 227 15.38 16.78 4.97
N PHE A 228 14.22 16.78 4.28
CA PHE A 228 13.97 15.90 3.13
C PHE A 228 14.92 16.15 1.97
N ARG A 229 15.21 17.42 1.65
CA ARG A 229 16.16 17.78 0.60
C ARG A 229 17.58 17.36 0.94
N GLU A 230 17.94 17.42 2.22
CA GLU A 230 19.24 16.97 2.68
C GLU A 230 19.39 15.45 2.63
N VAL A 231 18.34 14.68 2.95
CA VAL A 231 18.41 13.21 2.92
C VAL A 231 18.29 12.62 1.51
N LEU A 232 17.68 13.35 0.57
CA LEU A 232 17.43 12.94 -0.83
C LEU A 232 17.97 13.95 -1.87
N PRO A 233 19.25 14.35 -1.82
CA PRO A 233 19.79 15.37 -2.72
C PRO A 233 19.68 14.98 -4.20
N GLU A 234 19.79 13.68 -4.50
CA GLU A 234 19.73 13.14 -5.86
C GLU A 234 18.38 13.29 -6.57
N LEU A 235 17.30 13.53 -5.82
CA LEU A 235 15.96 13.73 -6.40
C LEU A 235 15.64 15.21 -6.62
N GLY A 236 16.34 16.12 -5.94
CA GLY A 236 16.18 17.56 -6.08
C GLY A 236 14.72 18.02 -6.06
N GLU A 237 14.33 18.78 -7.10
CA GLU A 237 12.98 19.34 -7.25
C GLU A 237 11.89 18.30 -7.59
N LYS A 238 12.24 17.01 -7.75
CA LYS A 238 11.22 15.96 -7.87
C LYS A 238 10.49 15.70 -6.56
N VAL A 239 11.10 16.00 -5.42
CA VAL A 239 10.52 15.77 -4.09
C VAL A 239 9.60 16.91 -3.68
N LEU A 240 8.35 16.58 -3.39
CA LEU A 240 7.33 17.49 -2.89
C LEU A 240 6.83 16.96 -1.54
N VAL A 241 6.85 17.80 -0.50
CA VAL A 241 6.58 17.36 0.87
C VAL A 241 5.30 18.00 1.41
N TYR A 242 4.43 17.19 2.01
CA TYR A 242 3.09 17.55 2.47
C TYR A 242 2.88 17.15 3.94
N PRO A 243 3.18 18.04 4.90
CA PRO A 243 2.96 17.75 6.32
C PRO A 243 1.48 17.79 6.69
N PHE A 244 1.02 16.75 7.39
CA PHE A 244 -0.25 16.72 8.11
C PHE A 244 -0.06 17.23 9.54
N LEU A 245 -0.34 18.52 9.71
CA LEU A 245 -0.33 19.24 10.99
C LEU A 245 -1.70 19.26 11.68
N ASP A 246 -1.76 19.80 12.90
CA ASP A 246 -2.96 19.91 13.75
C ASP A 246 -4.21 20.46 13.02
N LYS A 247 -4.03 21.40 12.09
CA LYS A 247 -5.12 21.99 11.29
C LYS A 247 -5.89 20.98 10.45
N HIS A 248 -5.26 19.85 10.10
CA HIS A 248 -5.87 18.80 9.28
C HIS A 248 -6.60 17.75 10.11
N LEU A 249 -6.46 17.74 11.45
CA LEU A 249 -7.05 16.71 12.31
C LEU A 249 -8.55 16.52 12.05
N LYS A 250 -9.30 17.63 11.90
CA LYS A 250 -10.74 17.59 11.61
C LYS A 250 -11.09 16.79 10.35
N LYS A 251 -10.18 16.73 9.37
CA LYS A 251 -10.38 16.04 8.10
C LYS A 251 -10.02 14.56 8.15
N ILE A 252 -9.00 14.23 8.92
CA ILE A 252 -8.38 12.89 8.90
C ILE A 252 -8.76 12.02 10.10
N THR A 253 -9.52 12.55 11.06
CA THR A 253 -10.04 11.76 12.19
C THR A 253 -11.33 11.05 11.83
N PRO A 254 -11.60 9.86 12.42
CA PRO A 254 -12.87 9.16 12.23
C PRO A 254 -14.06 10.02 12.63
N ILE A 255 -15.07 10.11 11.78
CA ILE A 255 -16.32 10.83 12.05
C ILE A 255 -17.50 9.89 12.30
N ASP A 256 -17.44 8.65 11.82
CA ASP A 256 -18.45 7.60 12.02
C ASP A 256 -17.79 6.27 12.43
N VAL A 257 -18.56 5.35 12.99
CA VAL A 257 -18.11 3.98 13.34
C VAL A 257 -18.19 3.02 12.16
N ASP A 258 -18.90 3.42 11.09
CA ASP A 258 -18.97 2.66 9.85
C ASP A 258 -17.59 2.63 9.16
N ASN A 259 -17.30 1.49 8.51
CA ASN A 259 -16.07 1.31 7.74
C ASN A 259 -16.18 1.98 6.37
N MET A 260 -15.05 2.42 5.83
CA MET A 260 -14.96 2.91 4.46
C MET A 260 -15.31 1.80 3.44
N ASP A 261 -16.01 2.14 2.35
CA ASP A 261 -16.27 1.22 1.24
C ASP A 261 -15.10 1.22 0.23
N VAL A 262 -14.01 0.55 0.63
CA VAL A 262 -12.74 0.56 -0.09
C VAL A 262 -12.81 -0.21 -1.41
N PHE A 263 -13.40 -1.39 -1.39
CA PHE A 263 -13.31 -2.34 -2.51
C PHE A 263 -14.32 -2.07 -3.64
N SER A 264 -15.21 -1.09 -3.48
CA SER A 264 -16.00 -0.53 -4.60
C SER A 264 -15.14 -0.08 -5.79
N SER A 265 -13.90 0.34 -5.51
CA SER A 265 -12.92 0.83 -6.47
C SER A 265 -11.74 -0.12 -6.69
N ILE A 266 -11.88 -1.41 -6.36
CA ILE A 266 -10.82 -2.40 -6.58
C ILE A 266 -10.41 -2.48 -8.06
N LYS A 267 -9.11 -2.66 -8.32
CA LYS A 267 -8.60 -2.93 -9.67
C LYS A 267 -9.14 -4.26 -10.18
N HIS A 268 -9.70 -4.26 -11.39
CA HIS A 268 -10.09 -5.48 -12.10
C HIS A 268 -9.14 -5.81 -13.26
N PRO A 269 -8.98 -7.09 -13.65
CA PRO A 269 -9.65 -8.27 -13.05
C PRO A 269 -9.10 -8.65 -11.67
N VAL A 270 -9.92 -9.33 -10.87
CA VAL A 270 -9.56 -9.79 -9.52
C VAL A 270 -9.49 -11.32 -9.46
N PHE A 271 -8.45 -11.84 -8.83
CA PHE A 271 -8.31 -13.22 -8.41
C PHE A 271 -8.84 -13.36 -6.98
N TRP A 272 -10.10 -13.76 -6.88
CA TRP A 272 -10.78 -13.97 -5.60
C TRP A 272 -10.33 -15.28 -4.99
N PHE A 273 -9.56 -15.22 -3.91
CA PHE A 273 -9.04 -16.39 -3.23
C PHE A 273 -10.05 -16.92 -2.19
N PHE A 274 -10.61 -18.09 -2.47
CA PHE A 274 -11.53 -18.81 -1.60
C PHE A 274 -10.78 -19.87 -0.79
N LYS A 275 -10.67 -19.64 0.52
CA LYS A 275 -10.00 -20.55 1.45
C LYS A 275 -10.80 -21.84 1.71
N GLY A 276 -12.14 -21.80 1.64
CA GLY A 276 -12.99 -22.93 2.03
C GLY A 276 -12.99 -23.14 3.55
N ASN A 277 -12.96 -24.39 4.01
CA ASN A 277 -12.95 -24.79 5.42
C ASN A 277 -11.55 -25.10 5.98
N GLU A 278 -10.49 -24.71 5.29
CA GLU A 278 -9.12 -25.06 5.70
C GLU A 278 -8.82 -24.59 7.13
N MET A 279 -8.22 -25.48 7.92
CA MET A 279 -7.83 -25.17 9.29
C MET A 279 -6.61 -24.24 9.36
N ILE A 280 -5.80 -24.20 8.29
CA ILE A 280 -4.61 -23.33 8.21
C ILE A 280 -5.07 -21.88 8.30
N ASP A 281 -4.52 -21.12 9.25
CA ASP A 281 -4.88 -19.73 9.42
C ASP A 281 -4.69 -18.90 8.13
N SER A 282 -5.55 -17.91 7.93
CA SER A 282 -5.52 -17.10 6.71
C SER A 282 -4.21 -16.33 6.57
N ASP A 283 -3.65 -15.86 7.67
CA ASP A 283 -2.41 -15.08 7.66
C ASP A 283 -1.22 -15.98 7.34
N THR A 284 -1.27 -17.25 7.76
CA THR A 284 -0.27 -18.25 7.36
C THR A 284 -0.31 -18.49 5.86
N ILE A 285 -1.50 -18.55 5.25
CA ILE A 285 -1.64 -18.70 3.80
C ILE A 285 -1.10 -17.46 3.07
N THR A 286 -1.47 -16.25 3.49
CA THR A 286 -1.04 -15.03 2.80
C THR A 286 0.47 -14.78 2.89
N LYS A 287 1.12 -15.26 3.95
CA LYS A 287 2.58 -15.25 4.11
C LYS A 287 3.32 -16.36 3.36
N SER A 288 2.62 -17.28 2.72
CA SER A 288 3.24 -18.39 2.00
C SER A 288 3.79 -17.96 0.63
N SER A 289 4.87 -18.62 0.19
CA SER A 289 5.41 -18.45 -1.17
C SER A 289 4.38 -18.79 -2.25
N SER A 290 3.48 -19.74 -1.98
CA SER A 290 2.37 -20.09 -2.87
C SER A 290 1.41 -18.91 -3.10
N PHE A 291 1.05 -18.19 -2.06
CA PHE A 291 0.19 -17.01 -2.19
C PHE A 291 0.93 -15.87 -2.88
N ARG A 292 2.22 -15.71 -2.59
CA ARG A 292 3.09 -14.75 -3.27
C ARG A 292 3.22 -15.00 -4.78
N ASN A 293 3.33 -16.27 -5.19
CA ASN A 293 3.33 -16.69 -6.60
C ASN A 293 1.99 -16.42 -7.28
N LEU A 294 0.87 -16.59 -6.57
CA LEU A 294 -0.44 -16.21 -7.09
C LEU A 294 -0.53 -14.70 -7.35
N ILE A 295 0.00 -13.87 -6.44
CA ILE A 295 0.09 -12.41 -6.64
C ILE A 295 0.92 -12.10 -7.88
N ASP A 296 2.08 -12.73 -8.03
CA ASP A 296 2.95 -12.52 -9.19
C ASP A 296 2.27 -12.91 -10.52
N TYR A 297 1.65 -14.09 -10.55
CA TYR A 297 0.90 -14.57 -11.71
C TYR A 297 -0.26 -13.62 -12.07
N ALA A 298 -1.03 -13.16 -11.08
CA ALA A 298 -2.11 -12.19 -11.30
C ALA A 298 -1.56 -10.86 -11.84
N SER A 299 -0.43 -10.39 -11.30
CA SER A 299 0.23 -9.15 -11.69
C SER A 299 0.70 -9.17 -13.15
N ASN A 300 1.20 -10.32 -13.63
CA ASN A 300 1.53 -10.54 -15.04
C ASN A 300 0.33 -10.41 -15.98
N LEU A 301 -0.89 -10.59 -15.46
CA LEU A 301 -2.15 -10.41 -16.18
C LEU A 301 -2.80 -9.04 -15.92
N ASN A 302 -2.07 -8.09 -15.32
CA ASN A 302 -2.57 -6.79 -14.87
C ASN A 302 -3.81 -6.92 -13.96
N ALA A 303 -3.79 -7.95 -13.11
CA ALA A 303 -4.84 -8.32 -12.17
C ALA A 303 -4.35 -8.18 -10.73
N VAL A 304 -5.26 -8.28 -9.77
CA VAL A 304 -4.93 -8.28 -8.33
C VAL A 304 -5.48 -9.52 -7.63
N VAL A 305 -4.94 -9.86 -6.46
CA VAL A 305 -5.41 -10.99 -5.66
C VAL A 305 -6.08 -10.45 -4.41
N LYS A 306 -7.32 -10.88 -4.14
CA LYS A 306 -8.04 -10.53 -2.91
C LYS A 306 -8.60 -11.79 -2.27
N LYS A 307 -8.37 -11.95 -0.97
CA LYS A 307 -9.07 -12.96 -0.19
C LYS A 307 -10.57 -12.61 -0.18
N PHE A 308 -11.39 -13.60 -0.52
CA PHE A 308 -12.83 -13.43 -0.58
C PHE A 308 -13.45 -13.25 0.81
N ASP A 309 -14.24 -12.19 0.97
CA ASP A 309 -15.24 -12.02 2.01
C ASP A 309 -16.65 -12.06 1.39
N LYS A 310 -17.66 -12.52 2.15
CA LYS A 310 -19.06 -12.55 1.70
C LYS A 310 -19.55 -11.19 1.23
N ALA A 311 -19.08 -10.10 1.83
CA ALA A 311 -19.44 -8.73 1.44
C ALA A 311 -18.95 -8.38 0.02
N ASP A 312 -17.87 -8.99 -0.45
CA ASP A 312 -17.25 -8.72 -1.76
C ASP A 312 -18.12 -9.16 -2.94
N ILE A 313 -19.17 -9.95 -2.70
CA ILE A 313 -20.08 -10.42 -3.76
C ILE A 313 -20.67 -9.27 -4.59
N LYS A 314 -20.81 -8.08 -3.98
CA LYS A 314 -21.35 -6.87 -4.59
C LYS A 314 -20.42 -6.27 -5.64
N VAL A 315 -19.10 -6.51 -5.54
CA VAL A 315 -18.09 -5.90 -6.41
C VAL A 315 -17.55 -6.83 -7.49
N PHE A 316 -18.01 -8.09 -7.52
CA PHE A 316 -17.64 -9.06 -8.56
C PHE A 316 -17.98 -8.57 -9.98
N ARG A 317 -17.03 -8.70 -10.90
CA ARG A 317 -17.22 -8.33 -12.31
C ARG A 317 -16.99 -9.51 -13.26
N LYS A 318 -17.60 -9.44 -14.44
CA LYS A 318 -17.33 -10.38 -15.53
C LYS A 318 -15.85 -10.28 -15.90
N GLY A 319 -15.15 -11.41 -15.90
CA GLY A 319 -13.71 -11.47 -16.20
C GLY A 319 -12.84 -11.69 -14.98
N ASP A 320 -13.42 -11.64 -13.77
CA ASP A 320 -12.74 -12.05 -12.55
C ASP A 320 -12.51 -13.58 -12.49
N TYR A 321 -11.59 -13.97 -11.62
CA TYR A 321 -11.18 -15.35 -11.40
C TYR A 321 -11.58 -15.81 -10.01
N GLY A 322 -12.12 -17.03 -9.91
CA GLY A 322 -12.35 -17.70 -8.65
C GLY A 322 -11.23 -18.69 -8.38
N VAL A 323 -10.35 -18.37 -7.44
CA VAL A 323 -9.22 -19.21 -7.05
C VAL A 323 -9.61 -20.08 -5.87
N TYR A 324 -9.58 -21.40 -6.04
CA TYR A 324 -9.96 -22.35 -4.98
C TYR A 324 -8.77 -23.15 -4.49
N LEU A 325 -8.68 -23.30 -3.17
CA LEU A 325 -7.66 -24.11 -2.51
C LEU A 325 -8.05 -25.61 -2.44
N ASN A 326 -9.35 -25.88 -2.26
CA ASN A 326 -9.90 -27.23 -2.11
C ASN A 326 -11.28 -27.38 -2.78
N GLU A 327 -11.85 -28.57 -2.78
CA GLU A 327 -13.14 -28.84 -3.43
C GLU A 327 -14.31 -28.09 -2.79
N GLN A 328 -14.27 -27.81 -1.47
CA GLN A 328 -15.32 -26.99 -0.85
C GLN A 328 -15.26 -25.54 -1.33
N ALA A 329 -14.08 -24.94 -1.41
CA ALA A 329 -13.89 -23.61 -1.98
C ALA A 329 -14.41 -23.53 -3.42
N LYS A 330 -14.16 -24.59 -4.21
CA LYS A 330 -14.67 -24.71 -5.58
C LYS A 330 -16.20 -24.80 -5.63
N GLN A 331 -16.82 -25.59 -4.75
CA GLN A 331 -18.29 -25.66 -4.63
C GLN A 331 -18.89 -24.30 -4.25
N ILE A 332 -18.25 -23.55 -3.36
CA ILE A 332 -18.67 -22.19 -3.01
C ILE A 332 -18.67 -21.30 -4.26
N ILE A 333 -17.59 -21.29 -5.04
CA ILE A 333 -17.52 -20.50 -6.29
C ILE A 333 -18.59 -20.95 -7.29
N GLN A 334 -18.80 -22.27 -7.43
CA GLN A 334 -19.83 -22.81 -8.31
C GLN A 334 -21.23 -22.36 -7.91
N SER A 335 -21.54 -22.26 -6.61
CA SER A 335 -22.83 -21.72 -6.17
C SER A 335 -23.02 -20.26 -6.56
N TYR A 336 -21.94 -19.46 -6.54
CA TYR A 336 -21.98 -18.09 -7.08
C TYR A 336 -22.16 -18.04 -8.60
N ILE A 337 -21.56 -18.99 -9.33
CA ILE A 337 -21.77 -19.12 -10.78
C ILE A 337 -23.23 -19.44 -11.11
N LEU A 338 -23.86 -20.34 -10.34
CA LEU A 338 -25.27 -20.72 -10.51
C LEU A 338 -26.23 -19.53 -10.34
N ILE A 339 -25.92 -18.59 -9.45
CA ILE A 339 -26.70 -17.35 -9.28
C ILE A 339 -26.29 -16.23 -10.26
N GLY A 340 -25.54 -16.56 -11.30
CA GLY A 340 -25.24 -15.66 -12.42
C GLY A 340 -23.90 -14.92 -12.36
N LYS A 341 -23.04 -15.18 -11.36
CA LYS A 341 -21.68 -14.62 -11.35
C LYS A 341 -20.81 -15.29 -12.41
N LYS A 342 -19.96 -14.52 -13.10
CA LYS A 342 -19.16 -15.02 -14.23
C LYS A 342 -17.68 -15.08 -13.87
N PHE A 343 -17.29 -16.18 -13.22
CA PHE A 343 -15.91 -16.48 -12.87
C PHE A 343 -15.22 -17.41 -13.85
N LYS A 344 -13.93 -17.19 -14.06
CA LYS A 344 -13.02 -18.23 -14.53
C LYS A 344 -12.45 -18.97 -13.33
N LEU A 345 -12.68 -20.28 -13.23
CA LEU A 345 -12.19 -21.10 -12.13
C LEU A 345 -10.70 -21.39 -12.30
N ILE A 346 -9.93 -21.20 -11.23
CA ILE A 346 -8.53 -21.60 -11.19
C ILE A 346 -8.23 -22.35 -9.90
N ASN A 347 -7.55 -23.48 -10.02
CA ASN A 347 -7.03 -24.22 -8.87
C ASN A 347 -5.79 -23.51 -8.33
N PHE A 348 -5.76 -23.19 -7.04
CA PHE A 348 -4.60 -22.57 -6.40
C PHE A 348 -3.31 -23.39 -6.62
N LYS A 349 -3.40 -24.73 -6.53
CA LYS A 349 -2.27 -25.64 -6.80
C LYS A 349 -1.78 -25.60 -8.25
N ARG A 350 -2.57 -25.06 -9.19
CA ARG A 350 -2.15 -24.86 -10.58
C ARG A 350 -1.60 -23.45 -10.83
N CYS A 351 -2.02 -22.46 -10.04
CA CYS A 351 -1.38 -21.15 -9.97
C CYS A 351 -0.01 -21.19 -9.27
N VAL A 352 0.25 -22.28 -8.55
CA VAL A 352 1.49 -22.57 -7.84
C VAL A 352 2.05 -23.82 -8.48
N PRO A 353 2.75 -23.73 -9.62
CA PRO A 353 3.05 -24.91 -10.41
C PRO A 353 4.05 -25.82 -9.68
N GLU A 354 3.81 -27.14 -9.67
CA GLU A 354 4.90 -28.13 -9.46
C GLU A 354 6.02 -27.92 -10.49
N GLU A 355 5.67 -27.31 -11.63
CA GLU A 355 6.54 -26.99 -12.78
C GLU A 355 7.46 -25.78 -12.58
N TYR A 356 7.34 -24.97 -11.51
CA TYR A 356 8.35 -23.95 -11.20
C TYR A 356 9.70 -24.57 -10.75
N LEU A 357 9.69 -25.86 -10.35
CA LEU A 357 10.89 -26.66 -10.07
C LEU A 357 11.52 -27.32 -11.32
N ASP A 358 10.77 -27.39 -12.44
CA ASP A 358 11.18 -28.11 -13.65
C ASP A 358 11.33 -27.22 -14.91
N LEU A 359 10.68 -26.05 -14.97
CA LEU A 359 10.88 -25.05 -16.03
C LEU A 359 12.25 -24.36 -15.92
N LEU A 360 12.75 -24.10 -14.71
CA LEU A 360 14.12 -23.59 -14.47
C LEU A 360 15.22 -24.60 -14.88
N LYS A 361 14.90 -25.89 -15.00
CA LYS A 361 15.82 -26.93 -15.50
C LYS A 361 15.79 -27.11 -17.01
N LYS A 362 14.70 -26.73 -17.68
CA LYS A 362 14.53 -26.90 -19.13
C LYS A 362 14.95 -25.66 -19.95
N GLU A 363 15.03 -24.48 -19.35
CA GLU A 363 15.56 -23.27 -20.02
C GLU A 363 17.07 -23.02 -19.77
N ARG A 364 17.77 -23.92 -19.05
CA ARG A 364 19.25 -23.88 -18.87
C ARG A 364 20.02 -24.92 -19.70
N LYS A 365 19.38 -25.53 -20.70
CA LYS A 365 20.05 -26.31 -21.77
C LYS A 365 19.35 -26.10 -23.10
N LEU A 366 19.42 -24.88 -23.63
CA LEU A 366 19.35 -24.56 -25.06
C LEU A 366 20.00 -23.20 -25.30
#